data_AF-A0A1Y1JXX3-F1
#
_entry.id   AF-A0A1Y1JXX3-F1
#
_cell.length_a   1.000
_cell.length_b   1.000
_cell.length_c   1.000
_cell.angle_alpha   90.00
_cell.angle_beta   90.00
_cell.angle_gamma   90.00
#
_symmetry.space_group_name_H-M   'P 1'
#
loop_
_entity.id
_entity.type
_entity.pdbx_description
1 polymer ?
#
loop_
_entity_poly.entity_id
_entity_poly.type
_entity_poly.pdbx_seq_one_letter_code
_entity_poly.pdbx_strand_id
1 'polypeptide(L)'
;LGTIPDKGQTVCLPLPIEHMQWFDTQAVVAIFFASLGFFITLFALIIFAQYSNTPVVKSSTKELSYTILAGMMISHASIFIILAKPTKMTCTLNRFIPGLSFAMIYAALLTKTNRISRILAGSKKRFPTRKPLFMSATAQIIITCFLIGIEVFISIGMLMYQEASSTHTY
;
A
#
# COMPACT_ATOMS: atom_id res chain seq x y z
N LEU A 1 -9.98 -23.91 -16.87
CA LEU A 1 -11.28 -24.00 -17.57
C LEU A 1 -12.07 -25.14 -16.95
N GLY A 2 -13.36 -24.96 -16.70
CA GLY A 2 -14.24 -26.03 -16.23
C GLY A 2 -15.61 -25.87 -16.87
N THR A 3 -16.08 -26.90 -17.55
CA THR A 3 -17.48 -27.07 -17.91
C THR A 3 -18.02 -28.21 -17.05
N ILE A 4 -19.28 -28.11 -16.64
CA ILE A 4 -19.97 -29.21 -15.96
C ILE A 4 -21.04 -29.77 -16.90
N PRO A 5 -21.20 -31.09 -17.00
CA PRO A 5 -22.31 -31.66 -17.74
C PRO A 5 -23.62 -31.30 -17.06
N ASP A 6 -24.64 -31.00 -17.85
CA ASP A 6 -26.02 -30.88 -17.36
C ASP A 6 -26.52 -32.21 -16.77
N LYS A 7 -27.61 -32.22 -16.02
CA LYS A 7 -28.18 -33.44 -15.40
C LYS A 7 -28.46 -34.54 -16.42
N GLY A 8 -28.76 -34.19 -17.68
CA GLY A 8 -28.91 -35.15 -18.78
C GLY A 8 -27.60 -35.58 -19.45
N GLN A 9 -26.45 -35.04 -19.05
CA GLN A 9 -25.13 -35.22 -19.67
C GLN A 9 -25.08 -34.91 -21.19
N THR A 10 -26.08 -34.21 -21.71
CA THR A 10 -26.22 -33.90 -23.13
C THR A 10 -25.55 -32.59 -23.53
N VAL A 11 -25.46 -31.65 -22.58
CA VAL A 11 -24.88 -30.32 -22.82
C VAL A 11 -23.89 -29.98 -21.72
N CYS A 12 -22.80 -29.30 -22.11
CA CYS A 12 -21.81 -28.76 -21.19
C CYS A 12 -22.21 -27.35 -20.79
N LEU A 13 -22.54 -27.15 -19.52
CA LEU A 13 -22.84 -25.85 -18.95
C LEU A 13 -21.54 -25.17 -18.52
N PRO A 14 -21.39 -23.85 -18.75
CA PRO A 14 -20.27 -23.10 -18.21
C PRO A 14 -20.32 -23.13 -16.67
N LEU A 15 -19.19 -23.40 -16.02
CA LEU A 15 -19.11 -23.38 -14.56
C LEU A 15 -19.44 -21.96 -14.06
N PRO A 16 -20.41 -21.79 -13.15
CA PRO A 16 -20.77 -20.48 -12.64
C PRO A 16 -19.55 -19.87 -11.94
N ILE A 17 -19.26 -18.62 -12.27
CA ILE A 17 -18.16 -17.88 -11.66
C ILE A 17 -18.58 -17.50 -10.25
N GLU A 18 -18.12 -18.27 -9.26
CA GLU A 18 -18.21 -17.92 -7.84
C GLU A 18 -17.43 -16.60 -7.64
N HIS A 19 -18.18 -15.52 -7.43
CA HIS A 19 -17.64 -14.23 -7.05
C HIS A 19 -17.90 -14.04 -5.57
N MET A 20 -16.94 -13.45 -4.85
CA MET A 20 -17.11 -13.13 -3.43
C MET A 20 -18.38 -12.28 -3.27
N GLN A 21 -19.41 -12.87 -2.65
CA GLN A 21 -20.66 -12.15 -2.40
C GLN A 21 -20.44 -11.24 -1.19
N TRP A 22 -21.03 -10.04 -1.20
CA TRP A 22 -20.91 -9.07 -0.10
C TRP A 22 -21.36 -9.62 1.26
N PHE A 23 -22.17 -10.68 1.25
CA PHE A 23 -22.72 -11.34 2.43
C PHE A 23 -21.91 -12.57 2.86
N ASP A 24 -20.84 -12.92 2.15
CA ASP A 24 -19.94 -13.97 2.60
C ASP A 24 -19.26 -13.52 3.91
N THR A 25 -19.13 -14.45 4.85
CA THR A 25 -18.62 -14.17 6.21
C THR A 25 -17.21 -13.57 6.14
N GLN A 26 -16.39 -14.05 5.19
CA GLN A 26 -15.04 -13.54 4.97
C GLN A 26 -15.04 -12.09 4.49
N ALA A 27 -15.92 -11.74 3.55
CA ALA A 27 -16.03 -10.39 3.01
C ALA A 27 -16.51 -9.40 4.08
N VAL A 28 -17.52 -9.77 4.86
CA VAL A 28 -18.04 -8.93 5.96
C VAL A 28 -16.97 -8.64 7.01
N VAL A 29 -16.23 -9.66 7.44
CA VAL A 29 -15.13 -9.51 8.40
C VAL A 29 -14.03 -8.60 7.84
N ALA A 30 -13.64 -8.80 6.59
CA ALA A 30 -12.62 -7.96 5.94
C ALA A 30 -13.06 -6.48 5.84
N ILE A 31 -14.31 -6.21 5.47
CA ILE A 31 -14.87 -4.85 5.39
C ILE A 31 -14.89 -4.20 6.77
N PHE A 32 -15.27 -4.94 7.82
CA PHE A 32 -15.29 -4.43 9.18
C PHE A 32 -13.89 -4.00 9.64
N PHE A 33 -12.88 -4.86 9.49
CA PHE A 33 -11.50 -4.51 9.86
C PHE A 33 -10.91 -3.41 8.98
N ALA A 34 -11.19 -3.40 7.67
CA ALA A 34 -10.71 -2.37 6.77
C ALA A 34 -11.31 -0.99 7.10
N SER A 35 -12.62 -0.93 7.36
CA SER A 35 -13.29 0.32 7.75
C SER A 35 -12.79 0.81 9.12
N LEU A 36 -12.71 -0.07 10.12
CA LEU A 36 -12.19 0.27 11.44
C LEU A 36 -10.74 0.80 11.34
N GLY A 37 -9.89 0.08 10.61
CA GLY A 37 -8.50 0.49 10.35
C GLY A 37 -8.42 1.86 9.68
N PHE A 38 -9.23 2.09 8.64
CA PHE A 38 -9.29 3.36 7.92
C PHE A 38 -9.66 4.54 8.83
N PHE A 39 -10.69 4.38 9.68
CA PHE A 39 -11.08 5.43 10.63
C PHE A 39 -10.01 5.69 11.68
N ILE A 40 -9.35 4.65 12.19
CA ILE A 40 -8.24 4.79 13.14
C ILE A 40 -7.07 5.53 12.48
N THR A 41 -6.69 5.15 11.26
CA THR A 41 -5.60 5.82 10.53
C THR A 41 -5.94 7.26 10.17
N LEU A 42 -7.19 7.54 9.82
CA LEU A 42 -7.68 8.91 9.56
C LEU A 42 -7.63 9.76 10.83
N PHE A 43 -8.11 9.22 11.96
CA PHE A 43 -8.02 9.89 13.25
C PHE A 43 -6.57 10.18 13.62
N ALA A 44 -5.67 9.21 13.48
CA ALA A 44 -4.25 9.41 13.69
C ALA A 44 -3.69 10.51 12.79
N LEU A 45 -4.06 10.55 11.50
CA LEU A 45 -3.65 11.59 10.57
C LEU A 45 -4.10 12.99 11.02
N ILE A 46 -5.35 13.14 11.46
CA ILE A 46 -5.90 14.40 11.98
C ILE A 46 -5.12 14.86 13.22
N ILE A 47 -4.89 13.94 14.16
CA ILE A 47 -4.09 14.23 15.36
C ILE A 47 -2.66 14.65 14.97
N PHE A 48 -2.01 13.93 14.06
CA PHE A 48 -0.67 14.30 13.57
C PHE A 48 -0.64 15.68 12.89
N ALA A 49 -1.69 16.03 12.15
CA ALA A 49 -1.83 17.33 11.50
C ALA A 49 -2.04 18.46 12.52
N GLN A 50 -2.93 18.25 13.50
CA GLN A 50 -3.24 19.24 14.53
C GLN A 50 -2.07 19.45 15.49
N TYR A 51 -1.45 18.36 15.95
CA TYR A 51 -0.27 18.39 16.84
C TYR A 51 1.04 18.46 16.08
N SER A 52 1.02 18.88 14.81
CA SER A 52 2.21 18.97 13.96
C SER A 52 3.29 19.90 14.53
N ASN A 53 2.94 20.79 15.46
CA ASN A 53 3.86 21.69 16.16
C ASN A 53 4.51 21.09 17.42
N THR A 54 4.16 19.88 17.83
CA THR A 54 4.80 19.21 18.98
C THR A 54 6.25 18.82 18.65
N PRO A 55 7.18 18.91 19.62
CA PRO A 55 8.62 18.68 19.41
C PRO A 55 8.95 17.25 18.92
N VAL A 56 8.07 16.28 19.22
CA VAL A 56 8.17 14.89 18.73
C VAL A 56 7.99 14.84 17.20
N VAL A 57 7.02 15.58 16.67
CA VAL A 57 6.74 15.65 15.23
C VAL A 57 7.73 16.58 14.51
N LYS A 58 8.29 17.57 15.21
CA LYS A 58 9.29 18.51 14.64
C LYS A 58 10.70 17.91 14.51
N SER A 59 11.07 16.95 15.34
CA SER A 59 12.39 16.29 15.33
C SER A 59 12.48 15.08 14.39
N SER A 60 11.33 14.44 14.11
CA SER A 60 11.14 13.49 13.03
C SER A 60 10.75 14.24 11.76
N THR A 61 11.11 13.72 10.60
CA THR A 61 10.70 14.30 9.32
C THR A 61 9.19 14.11 9.18
N LYS A 62 8.40 15.19 9.38
CA LYS A 62 6.93 15.16 9.34
C LYS A 62 6.43 14.45 8.09
N GLU A 63 7.04 14.79 6.97
CA GLU A 63 6.79 14.26 5.64
C GLU A 63 6.82 12.72 5.58
N LEU A 64 7.82 12.07 6.20
CA LEU A 64 7.91 10.60 6.20
C LEU A 64 6.76 9.94 6.98
N SER A 65 6.32 10.57 8.07
CA SER A 65 5.21 10.01 8.87
C SER A 65 3.87 10.18 8.13
N TYR A 66 3.70 11.30 7.41
CA TYR A 66 2.57 11.48 6.50
C TYR A 66 2.60 10.45 5.36
N THR A 67 3.76 10.13 4.79
CA THR A 67 3.88 9.07 3.77
C THR A 67 3.45 7.71 4.32
N ILE A 68 3.84 7.35 5.54
CA ILE A 68 3.42 6.08 6.18
C ILE A 68 1.90 6.06 6.40
N LEU A 69 1.34 7.13 6.97
CA LEU A 69 -0.11 7.24 7.20
C LEU A 69 -0.91 7.17 5.89
N ALA A 70 -0.45 7.85 4.85
CA ALA A 70 -1.04 7.76 3.51
C ALA A 70 -0.97 6.33 2.96
N GLY A 71 0.18 5.66 3.08
CA GLY A 71 0.34 4.26 2.68
C GLY A 71 -0.65 3.33 3.41
N MET A 72 -0.82 3.50 4.73
CA MET A 72 -1.78 2.72 5.51
C MET A 72 -3.23 3.00 5.10
N MET A 73 -3.61 4.26 4.87
CA MET A 73 -4.93 4.61 4.34
C MET A 73 -5.22 3.93 3.00
N ILE A 74 -4.22 3.94 2.10
CA ILE A 74 -4.32 3.25 0.80
C ILE A 74 -4.42 1.73 0.99
N SER A 75 -3.71 1.13 1.95
CA SER A 75 -3.82 -0.30 2.24
C SER A 75 -5.25 -0.68 2.66
N HIS A 76 -5.85 0.07 3.57
CA HIS A 76 -7.22 -0.18 4.02
C HIS A 76 -8.23 0.05 2.88
N ALA A 77 -8.03 1.08 2.05
CA ALA A 77 -8.85 1.31 0.87
C ALA A 77 -8.74 0.17 -0.16
N SER A 78 -7.55 -0.43 -0.31
CA SER A 78 -7.31 -1.51 -1.28
C SER A 78 -8.17 -2.75 -1.02
N ILE A 79 -8.49 -3.04 0.25
CA ILE A 79 -9.39 -4.14 0.61
C ILE A 79 -10.77 -3.97 -0.05
N PHE A 80 -11.31 -2.74 -0.10
CA PHE A 80 -12.59 -2.49 -0.76
C PHE A 80 -12.52 -2.72 -2.28
N ILE A 81 -11.39 -2.42 -2.91
CA ILE A 81 -11.18 -2.62 -4.34
C ILE A 81 -11.04 -4.12 -4.66
N ILE A 82 -10.42 -4.89 -3.76
CA ILE A 82 -10.27 -6.34 -3.88
C ILE A 82 -11.63 -7.03 -3.80
N LEU A 83 -12.50 -6.56 -2.90
CA LEU A 83 -13.85 -7.10 -2.73
C LEU A 83 -14.84 -6.61 -3.79
N ALA A 84 -14.53 -5.52 -4.50
CA ALA A 84 -15.39 -5.01 -5.56
C ALA A 84 -15.46 -5.99 -6.74
N LYS A 85 -16.61 -5.99 -7.43
CA LYS A 85 -16.86 -6.87 -8.58
C LYS A 85 -15.71 -6.75 -9.61
N PRO A 86 -15.18 -7.87 -10.13
CA PRO A 86 -14.08 -7.83 -11.08
C PRO A 86 -14.51 -7.14 -12.37
N THR A 87 -13.86 -6.02 -12.67
CA THR A 87 -13.94 -5.24 -13.91
C THR A 87 -12.52 -4.97 -14.37
N LYS A 88 -12.31 -4.59 -15.63
CA LYS A 88 -10.95 -4.23 -16.13
C LYS A 88 -10.27 -3.21 -15.22
N MET A 89 -11.01 -2.19 -14.78
CA MET A 89 -10.51 -1.15 -13.90
C MET A 89 -10.18 -1.67 -12.49
N THR A 90 -11.08 -2.42 -11.84
CA THR A 90 -10.81 -2.95 -10.48
C THR A 90 -9.67 -3.98 -10.49
N CYS A 91 -9.53 -4.76 -11.56
CA CYS A 91 -8.41 -5.69 -11.74
C CYS A 91 -7.06 -4.95 -11.83
N THR A 92 -6.98 -3.89 -12.66
CA THR A 92 -5.77 -3.05 -12.75
C THR A 92 -5.43 -2.42 -11.40
N LEU A 93 -6.42 -1.85 -10.73
CA LEU A 93 -6.23 -1.19 -9.43
C LEU A 93 -5.81 -2.20 -8.35
N ASN A 94 -6.39 -3.40 -8.31
CA ASN A 94 -6.02 -4.45 -7.35
C ASN A 94 -4.59 -4.95 -7.54
N ARG A 95 -4.05 -4.90 -8.75
CA ARG A 95 -2.66 -5.28 -9.00
C ARG A 95 -1.67 -4.19 -8.61
N PHE A 96 -2.08 -2.93 -8.73
CA PHE A 96 -1.20 -1.78 -8.50
C PHE A 96 -1.23 -1.24 -7.07
N ILE A 97 -2.43 -1.03 -6.51
CA ILE A 97 -2.63 -0.29 -5.26
C ILE A 97 -2.01 -0.98 -4.04
N PRO A 98 -2.16 -2.30 -3.83
CA PRO A 98 -1.50 -2.98 -2.70
C PRO A 98 0.02 -2.84 -2.75
N GLY A 99 0.63 -3.04 -3.93
CA GLY A 99 2.07 -2.89 -4.12
C GLY A 99 2.56 -1.48 -3.81
N LEU A 100 1.86 -0.47 -4.33
CA LEU A 100 2.16 0.94 -4.06
C LEU A 100 2.07 1.26 -2.56
N SER A 101 1.03 0.77 -1.88
CA SER A 101 0.85 0.99 -0.44
C SER A 101 2.02 0.42 0.38
N PHE A 102 2.39 -0.84 0.13
CA PHE A 102 3.53 -1.46 0.81
C PHE A 102 4.83 -0.72 0.52
N ALA A 103 5.06 -0.32 -0.73
CA ALA A 103 6.23 0.47 -1.13
C ALA A 103 6.34 1.77 -0.33
N MET A 104 5.23 2.52 -0.19
CA MET A 104 5.20 3.76 0.58
C MET A 104 5.54 3.53 2.06
N ILE A 105 4.91 2.53 2.69
CA ILE A 105 5.12 2.22 4.11
C ILE A 105 6.58 1.79 4.35
N TYR A 106 7.07 0.81 3.59
CA TYR A 106 8.40 0.25 3.81
C TYR A 106 9.52 1.21 3.41
N ALA A 107 9.40 1.97 2.32
CA ALA A 107 10.40 2.96 1.93
C ALA A 107 10.56 4.07 2.98
N ALA A 108 9.44 4.56 3.52
CA ALA A 108 9.47 5.59 4.57
C ALA A 108 9.98 5.03 5.91
N LEU A 109 9.59 3.82 6.30
CA LEU A 109 10.12 3.13 7.48
C LEU A 109 11.63 2.91 7.37
N LEU A 110 12.10 2.38 6.23
CA LEU A 110 13.51 2.15 5.97
C LEU A 110 14.31 3.44 6.07
N THR A 111 13.80 4.53 5.48
CA THR A 111 14.45 5.85 5.55
C THR A 111 14.51 6.38 6.98
N LYS A 112 13.43 6.23 7.75
CA LYS A 112 13.35 6.65 9.16
C LYS A 112 14.33 5.84 10.04
N THR A 113 14.37 4.52 9.86
CA THR A 113 15.28 3.62 10.59
C THR A 113 16.74 3.90 10.23
N ASN A 114 17.07 4.09 8.94
CA ASN A 114 18.41 4.45 8.49
C ASN A 114 18.90 5.81 9.02
N ARG A 115 17.98 6.76 9.24
CA ARG A 115 18.33 8.02 9.91
C ARG A 115 18.70 7.77 11.37
N ILE A 116 17.88 7.02 12.10
CA ILE A 116 18.10 6.72 13.52
C ILE A 116 19.42 5.96 13.72
N SER A 117 19.71 4.94 12.89
CA SER A 117 20.95 4.18 12.96
C SER A 117 22.18 5.06 12.74
N ARG A 118 22.13 6.01 11.80
CA ARG A 118 23.21 6.99 11.57
C ARG A 118 23.41 7.96 12.73
N ILE A 119 22.32 8.41 13.37
CA ILE A 119 22.41 9.26 14.57
C ILE A 119 23.07 8.49 15.72
N LEU A 120 22.64 7.25 15.97
CA LEU A 120 23.19 6.40 17.02
C LEU A 120 24.67 6.08 16.78
N ALA A 121 25.04 5.73 15.54
CA ALA A 121 26.43 5.48 15.16
C ALA A 121 27.30 6.74 15.27
N GLY A 122 26.75 7.92 14.95
CA GLY A 122 27.41 9.21 15.10
C GLY A 122 27.61 9.60 16.56
N SER A 123 26.61 9.36 17.41
CA SER A 123 26.67 9.64 18.86
C SER A 123 27.73 8.82 19.60
N LYS A 124 28.16 7.67 19.03
CA LYS A 124 29.21 6.82 19.60
C LYS A 124 30.62 7.36 19.33
N LYS A 125 30.79 8.34 18.42
CA LYS A 125 32.10 8.94 18.10
C LYS A 125 32.34 10.19 18.94
N ARG A 126 33.40 10.19 19.76
CA ARG A 126 33.80 11.30 20.66
C ARG A 126 34.15 12.62 19.93
N PHE A 127 34.52 12.53 18.65
CA PHE A 127 34.81 13.67 17.77
C PHE A 127 34.14 13.47 16.41
N PRO A 128 33.22 14.36 15.97
CA PRO A 128 32.59 14.24 14.67
C PRO A 128 33.56 14.69 13.56
N THR A 129 34.19 13.74 12.87
CA THR A 129 35.17 14.02 11.80
C THR A 129 34.55 14.41 10.45
N ARG A 130 33.23 14.29 10.28
CA ARG A 130 32.53 14.66 9.03
C ARG A 130 31.11 15.15 9.31
N LYS A 131 30.69 16.23 8.64
CA LYS A 131 29.28 16.66 8.62
C LYS A 131 28.44 15.50 8.06
N PRO A 132 27.35 15.07 8.73
CA PRO A 132 26.55 13.96 8.25
C PRO A 132 25.81 14.36 6.96
N LEU A 133 26.26 13.83 5.82
CA LEU A 133 25.57 13.92 4.54
C LEU A 133 24.25 13.13 4.63
N PHE A 134 23.18 13.62 3.99
CA PHE A 134 21.82 13.01 3.98
C PHE A 134 21.01 13.06 5.29
N MET A 135 21.32 13.98 6.21
CA MET A 135 20.47 14.22 7.40
C MET A 135 19.29 15.17 7.15
N SER A 136 19.31 15.92 6.04
CA SER A 136 18.25 16.87 5.71
C SER A 136 16.93 16.16 5.38
N ALA A 137 15.83 16.76 5.81
CA ALA A 137 14.45 16.30 5.54
C ALA A 137 14.20 16.07 4.05
N THR A 138 14.63 17.03 3.22
CA THR A 138 14.48 16.98 1.76
C THR A 138 15.18 15.77 1.15
N ALA A 139 16.40 15.47 1.61
CA ALA A 139 17.17 14.34 1.10
C ALA A 139 16.51 12.99 1.42
N GLN A 140 15.86 12.87 2.58
CA GLN A 140 15.13 11.67 2.97
C GLN A 140 13.87 11.45 2.15
N ILE A 141 13.14 12.52 1.84
CA ILE A 141 11.98 12.46 0.96
C ILE A 141 12.41 12.04 -0.44
N ILE A 142 13.50 12.62 -0.97
CA ILE A 142 14.03 12.25 -2.28
C ILE A 142 14.37 10.75 -2.33
N ILE A 143 15.05 10.22 -1.32
CA ILE A 143 15.35 8.78 -1.24
C ILE A 143 14.06 7.95 -1.19
N THR A 144 13.08 8.37 -0.40
CA THR A 144 11.79 7.67 -0.27
C THR A 144 11.03 7.67 -1.60
N CYS A 145 10.93 8.82 -2.28
CA CYS A 145 10.30 8.95 -3.58
C CYS A 145 11.02 8.13 -4.65
N PHE A 146 12.36 8.07 -4.61
CA PHE A 146 13.14 7.23 -5.51
C PHE A 146 12.80 5.74 -5.34
N LEU A 147 12.75 5.24 -4.10
CA LEU A 147 12.37 3.86 -3.80
C LEU A 147 10.94 3.55 -4.25
N ILE A 148 9.98 4.45 -4.00
CA ILE A 148 8.60 4.31 -4.47
C ILE A 148 8.55 4.33 -6.01
N GLY A 149 9.36 5.18 -6.64
CA GLY A 149 9.44 5.28 -8.10
C GLY A 149 9.93 4.00 -8.77
N ILE A 150 10.86 3.27 -8.15
CA ILE A 150 11.29 1.95 -8.62
C ILE A 150 10.11 0.97 -8.62
N GLU A 151 9.34 0.91 -7.54
CA GLU A 151 8.18 0.03 -7.42
C GLU A 151 7.09 0.39 -8.44
N VAL A 152 6.84 1.68 -8.66
CA VAL A 152 5.91 2.16 -9.69
C VAL A 152 6.39 1.75 -11.09
N PHE A 153 7.68 1.90 -11.39
CA PHE A 153 8.24 1.50 -12.67
C PHE A 153 8.10 -0.01 -12.93
N ILE A 154 8.41 -0.84 -11.92
CA ILE A 154 8.23 -2.29 -12.00
C ILE A 154 6.75 -2.64 -12.19
N SER A 155 5.86 -2.02 -11.41
CA SER A 155 4.42 -2.28 -11.47
C SER A 155 3.82 -1.91 -12.83
N ILE A 156 4.23 -0.77 -13.40
CA ILE A 156 3.83 -0.35 -14.75
C ILE A 156 4.40 -1.31 -15.79
N GLY A 157 5.69 -1.66 -15.71
CA GLY A 157 6.30 -2.64 -16.62
C GLY A 157 5.56 -3.98 -16.62
N MET A 158 5.15 -4.46 -15.45
CA MET A 158 4.35 -5.67 -15.30
C MET A 158 2.93 -5.55 -15.86
N LEU A 159 2.31 -4.37 -15.80
CA LEU A 159 1.00 -4.11 -16.40
C LEU A 159 1.09 -4.00 -17.93
N MET A 160 2.21 -3.52 -18.46
CA MET A 160 2.46 -3.47 -19.91
C MET A 160 2.77 -4.85 -20.48
N TYR A 161 3.48 -5.69 -19.73
CA TYR A 161 3.78 -7.07 -20.14
C TYR A 161 2.53 -7.98 -20.08
N GLN A 162 1.72 -7.80 -19.03
CA GLN A 162 0.48 -8.54 -18.84
C GLN A 162 -0.67 -7.54 -18.70
N GLU A 163 -1.41 -7.32 -19.78
CA GLU A 163 -2.60 -6.49 -19.74
C GLU A 163 -3.54 -7.01 -18.63
N ALA A 164 -4.05 -6.09 -17.80
CA ALA A 164 -5.08 -6.38 -16.81
C ALA A 164 -6.43 -6.62 -17.52
N SER A 165 -6.49 -7.68 -18.30
CA SER A 165 -7.67 -8.06 -19.06
C SER A 165 -8.60 -8.83 -18.12
N SER A 166 -9.75 -8.25 -17.79
CA SER A 166 -10.85 -8.96 -17.13
C SER A 166 -11.63 -9.84 -18.11
N THR A 167 -11.00 -10.31 -19.19
CA THR A 167 -11.65 -11.10 -20.24
C THR A 167 -11.85 -12.54 -19.78
N HIS A 168 -12.84 -12.71 -18.91
CA HIS A 168 -13.87 -13.70 -19.18
C HIS A 168 -14.92 -13.04 -20.09
N THR A 169 -14.49 -12.61 -21.29
CA THR A 169 -15.45 -12.40 -22.39
C THR A 169 -15.79 -13.79 -22.88
N TYR A 170 -16.99 -14.21 -22.52
CA TYR A 170 -17.89 -15.18 -23.18
C TYR A 170 -17.26 -16.08 -24.24
#